data_AF-A0A1B9NLD0-F1
#
_entry.id   AF-A0A1B9NLD0-F1
#
_cell.length_a   1.000
_cell.length_b   1.000
_cell.length_c   1.000
_cell.angle_alpha   90.00
_cell.angle_beta   90.00
_cell.angle_gamma   90.00
#
_symmetry.space_group_name_H-M   'P 1'
#
loop_
_entity.id
_entity.type
_entity.pdbx_description
1 polymer ?
#
loop_
_entity_poly.entity_id
_entity_poly.type
_entity_poly.pdbx_seq_one_letter_code
_entity_poly.pdbx_strand_id
1 'polypeptide(L)'
;MKYKIINLSIFFLASISALPSAQANEIICPSSITIKSAHLDIDNLPDDWMVSEKKDALLLLDGFGVYSDNPAKKIQQKPDAGIIDGKEHQTTWSVNTTYDQGGSWVSCDYNYGEVNLIKKIATTMKSCWEIDSMDQFDRLHITLKCSTSELQEVK
;
A
#
# COMPACT_ATOMS: atom_id res chain seq x y z
N MET A 1 51.45 -53.10 25.86
CA MET A 1 50.57 -51.91 25.93
C MET A 1 50.01 -51.65 24.53
N LYS A 2 48.68 -51.70 24.36
CA LYS A 2 48.00 -51.51 23.07
C LYS A 2 47.51 -50.05 22.99
N TYR A 3 48.01 -49.30 22.02
CA TYR A 3 47.63 -47.92 21.75
C TYR A 3 46.36 -47.90 20.89
N LYS A 4 45.28 -47.30 21.40
CA LYS A 4 44.03 -47.05 20.65
C LYS A 4 44.15 -45.70 19.94
N ILE A 5 43.99 -45.70 18.62
CA ILE A 5 43.92 -44.51 17.78
C ILE A 5 42.49 -43.97 17.86
N ILE A 6 42.33 -42.71 18.24
CA ILE A 6 41.03 -42.01 18.28
C ILE A 6 40.88 -41.25 16.95
N ASN A 7 39.92 -41.67 16.14
CA ASN A 7 39.50 -40.97 14.91
C ASN A 7 38.64 -39.77 15.29
N LEU A 8 39.07 -38.57 14.91
CA LEU A 8 38.35 -37.32 15.13
C LEU A 8 37.61 -36.94 13.83
N SER A 9 36.31 -37.19 13.79
CA SER A 9 35.45 -36.84 12.65
C SER A 9 35.16 -35.33 12.65
N ILE A 10 35.52 -34.65 11.56
CA ILE A 10 35.29 -33.22 11.33
C ILE A 10 33.85 -33.03 10.83
N PHE A 11 33.02 -32.34 11.61
CA PHE A 11 31.68 -31.91 11.18
C PHE A 11 31.79 -30.62 10.34
N PHE A 12 31.47 -30.70 9.05
CA PHE A 12 31.27 -29.53 8.19
C PHE A 12 29.92 -28.89 8.52
N LEU A 13 29.94 -27.72 9.18
CA LEU A 13 28.77 -26.86 9.35
C LEU A 13 28.50 -26.13 8.02
N ALA A 14 27.59 -26.68 7.22
CA ALA A 14 27.00 -25.96 6.09
C ALA A 14 26.16 -24.80 6.63
N SER A 15 26.70 -23.59 6.54
CA SER A 15 25.98 -22.35 6.83
C SER A 15 24.98 -22.12 5.69
N ILE A 16 23.72 -22.49 5.93
CA ILE A 16 22.60 -22.04 5.10
C ILE A 16 22.42 -20.55 5.40
N SER A 17 23.08 -19.70 4.62
CA SER A 17 22.75 -18.28 4.59
C SER A 17 21.35 -18.16 4.01
N ALA A 18 20.34 -18.06 4.88
CA ALA A 18 19.01 -17.60 4.49
C ALA A 18 19.20 -16.18 3.93
N LEU A 19 19.21 -16.05 2.60
CA LEU A 19 19.04 -14.76 1.96
C LEU A 19 17.72 -14.19 2.48
N PRO A 20 17.69 -12.98 3.05
CA PRO A 20 16.44 -12.35 3.39
C PRO A 20 15.67 -12.21 2.08
N SER A 21 14.61 -13.00 1.90
CA SER A 21 13.58 -12.63 0.94
C SER A 21 13.09 -11.28 1.38
N ALA A 22 13.38 -10.25 0.59
CA ALA A 22 12.76 -8.95 0.75
C ALA A 22 11.25 -9.20 0.62
N GLN A 23 10.57 -9.36 1.74
CA GLN A 23 9.13 -9.45 1.74
C GLN A 23 8.65 -8.09 1.30
N ALA A 24 8.14 -8.02 0.07
CA ALA A 24 7.46 -6.83 -0.40
C ALA A 24 6.33 -6.52 0.57
N ASN A 25 6.29 -5.31 1.11
CA ASN A 25 5.21 -4.90 1.98
C ASN A 25 3.97 -4.70 1.11
N GLU A 26 2.91 -5.46 1.40
CA GLU A 26 1.63 -5.35 0.71
C GLU A 26 0.68 -4.43 1.48
N ILE A 27 0.07 -3.49 0.77
CA ILE A 27 -1.01 -2.65 1.27
C ILE A 27 -2.23 -2.91 0.40
N ILE A 28 -3.28 -3.46 1.01
CA ILE A 28 -4.52 -3.83 0.32
C ILE A 28 -5.58 -2.78 0.66
N CYS A 29 -6.15 -2.16 -0.36
CA CYS A 29 -7.34 -1.34 -0.19
C CYS A 29 -8.57 -2.25 -0.06
N PRO A 30 -9.36 -2.13 1.02
CA PRO A 30 -10.66 -2.80 1.06
C PRO A 30 -11.49 -2.42 -0.17
N SER A 31 -12.07 -3.40 -0.87
CA SER A 31 -12.92 -3.12 -2.05
C SER A 31 -14.22 -2.38 -1.69
N SER A 32 -14.60 -2.40 -0.41
CA SER A 32 -15.72 -1.63 0.11
C SER A 32 -15.54 -1.33 1.59
N ILE A 33 -16.23 -0.29 2.04
CA ILE A 33 -16.36 0.08 3.45
C ILE A 33 -17.83 0.38 3.76
N THR A 34 -18.20 0.29 5.04
CA THR A 34 -19.55 0.65 5.49
C THR A 34 -19.48 1.83 6.45
N ILE A 35 -20.17 2.91 6.10
CA ILE A 35 -20.42 4.03 7.02
C ILE A 35 -21.67 3.69 7.83
N LYS A 36 -21.49 3.44 9.12
CA LYS A 36 -22.61 3.15 10.03
C LYS A 36 -23.51 4.37 10.27
N SER A 37 -22.93 5.57 10.29
CA SER A 37 -23.67 6.83 10.44
C SER A 37 -22.84 7.97 9.85
N ALA A 38 -23.42 8.72 8.92
CA ALA A 38 -22.93 10.04 8.53
C ALA A 38 -23.72 11.06 9.35
N HIS A 39 -23.07 11.75 10.29
CA HIS A 39 -23.73 12.79 11.04
C HIS A 39 -23.79 14.05 10.19
N LEU A 40 -24.99 14.52 9.85
CA LEU A 40 -25.17 15.77 9.14
C LEU A 40 -25.26 16.91 10.16
N ASP A 41 -24.29 17.82 10.11
CA ASP A 41 -24.37 19.08 10.83
C ASP A 41 -24.99 20.13 9.88
N ILE A 42 -26.19 20.60 10.20
CA ILE A 42 -26.94 21.57 9.38
C ILE A 42 -27.16 22.82 10.22
N ASP A 43 -26.35 23.85 9.95
CA ASP A 43 -26.36 25.10 10.71
C ASP A 43 -27.69 25.87 10.64
N ASN A 44 -28.42 25.78 9.52
CA ASN A 44 -29.69 26.51 9.31
C ASN A 44 -30.68 25.67 8.50
N LEU A 45 -31.37 24.74 9.16
CA LEU A 45 -32.48 24.01 8.55
C LEU A 45 -33.72 24.93 8.50
N PRO A 46 -34.28 25.24 7.32
CA PRO A 46 -35.47 26.09 7.24
C PRO A 46 -36.69 25.45 7.90
N ASP A 47 -37.64 26.28 8.32
CA ASP A 47 -38.93 25.82 8.82
C ASP A 47 -39.61 24.89 7.80
N ASP A 48 -40.30 23.87 8.30
CA ASP A 48 -41.01 22.83 7.53
C ASP A 48 -40.13 21.85 6.71
N TRP A 49 -38.80 21.86 6.86
CA TRP A 49 -37.91 20.83 6.28
C TRP A 49 -37.62 19.69 7.26
N MET A 50 -37.48 18.47 6.73
CA MET A 50 -37.09 17.28 7.49
C MET A 50 -35.76 16.72 6.97
N VAL A 51 -34.90 16.28 7.88
CA VAL A 51 -33.64 15.61 7.55
C VAL A 51 -33.87 14.11 7.48
N SER A 52 -33.40 13.49 6.40
CA SER A 52 -33.32 12.03 6.28
C SER A 52 -31.86 11.63 6.12
N GLU A 53 -31.35 10.87 7.10
CA GLU A 53 -29.98 10.37 7.09
C GLU A 53 -29.91 8.95 6.52
N LYS A 54 -28.99 8.72 5.59
CA LYS A 54 -28.67 7.38 5.11
C LYS A 54 -27.75 6.70 6.12
N LYS A 55 -28.21 5.59 6.71
CA LYS A 55 -27.41 4.72 7.58
C LYS A 55 -26.90 3.51 6.81
N ASP A 56 -25.83 2.91 7.30
CA ASP A 56 -25.22 1.69 6.75
C ASP A 56 -24.93 1.80 5.24
N ALA A 57 -24.41 2.95 4.82
CA ALA A 57 -24.04 3.17 3.42
C ALA A 57 -22.79 2.34 3.09
N LEU A 58 -22.95 1.39 2.17
CA LEU A 58 -21.83 0.69 1.55
C LEU A 58 -21.20 1.61 0.50
N LEU A 59 -19.93 1.95 0.69
CA LEU A 59 -19.13 2.69 -0.28
C LEU A 59 -18.15 1.73 -0.95
N LEU A 60 -18.06 1.83 -2.27
CA LEU A 60 -17.12 1.04 -3.07
C LEU A 60 -15.83 1.82 -3.26
N LEU A 61 -14.72 1.09 -3.38
CA LEU A 61 -13.44 1.67 -3.79
C LEU A 61 -13.58 2.21 -5.22
N ASP A 62 -13.19 3.45 -5.45
CA ASP A 62 -13.21 4.08 -6.77
C ASP A 62 -11.95 4.86 -7.12
N GLY A 63 -11.02 5.01 -6.17
CA GLY A 63 -9.75 5.68 -6.41
C GLY A 63 -8.61 5.17 -5.55
N PHE A 64 -7.41 5.50 -6.00
CA PHE A 64 -6.16 5.15 -5.36
C PHE A 64 -5.09 6.19 -5.66
N GLY A 65 -4.26 6.51 -4.69
CA GLY A 65 -3.14 7.43 -4.89
C GLY A 65 -2.00 7.25 -3.91
N VAL A 66 -0.79 7.55 -4.38
CA VAL A 66 0.42 7.65 -3.55
C VAL A 66 0.79 9.13 -3.39
N TYR A 67 1.24 9.52 -2.20
CA TYR A 67 1.49 10.90 -1.81
C TYR A 67 2.88 11.05 -1.19
N SER A 68 3.56 12.17 -1.45
CA SER A 68 4.92 12.49 -0.94
C SER A 68 4.93 13.11 0.46
N ASP A 69 3.77 13.36 1.03
CA ASP A 69 3.57 13.83 2.40
C ASP A 69 2.20 13.31 2.87
N ASN A 70 1.77 13.72 4.07
CA ASN A 70 0.44 13.43 4.57
C ASN A 70 -0.62 13.76 3.50
N PRO A 71 -1.49 12.80 3.09
CA PRO A 71 -2.49 13.02 2.03
C PRO A 71 -3.45 14.18 2.29
N ALA A 72 -3.62 14.62 3.56
CA ALA A 72 -4.35 15.84 3.89
C ALA A 72 -3.77 17.10 3.22
N LYS A 73 -2.47 17.09 2.86
CA LYS A 73 -1.79 18.16 2.12
C LYS A 73 -1.92 18.01 0.59
N LYS A 74 -2.54 16.93 0.11
CA LYS A 74 -2.89 16.65 -1.30
C LYS A 74 -1.75 16.74 -2.31
N ILE A 75 -0.52 16.39 -1.92
CA ILE A 75 0.61 16.30 -2.86
C ILE A 75 0.66 14.88 -3.44
N GLN A 76 -0.25 14.59 -4.35
CA GLN A 76 -0.33 13.29 -5.03
C GLN A 76 0.84 13.14 -6.00
N GLN A 77 1.53 12.01 -5.93
CA GLN A 77 2.56 11.62 -6.87
C GLN A 77 1.91 11.09 -8.15
N LYS A 78 2.40 11.57 -9.30
CA LYS A 78 2.01 11.02 -10.60
C LYS A 78 2.62 9.61 -10.75
N PRO A 79 1.83 8.58 -11.09
CA PRO A 79 2.40 7.30 -11.45
C PRO A 79 3.07 7.35 -12.81
N ASP A 80 4.08 6.51 -12.99
CA ASP A 80 4.69 6.25 -14.29
C ASP A 80 5.02 4.75 -14.42
N ALA A 81 5.27 4.28 -15.65
CA ALA A 81 5.76 2.93 -15.88
C ALA A 81 7.25 2.81 -15.50
N GLY A 82 7.66 1.65 -15.00
CA GLY A 82 9.05 1.44 -14.59
C GLY A 82 9.38 0.02 -14.20
N ILE A 83 10.65 -0.21 -13.88
CA ILE A 83 11.20 -1.51 -13.53
C ILE A 83 11.50 -1.55 -12.04
N ILE A 84 10.93 -2.52 -11.33
CA ILE A 84 11.16 -2.80 -9.91
C ILE A 84 11.51 -4.29 -9.79
N ASP A 85 12.56 -4.60 -9.03
CA ASP A 85 13.02 -6.00 -8.83
C ASP A 85 13.23 -6.77 -10.14
N GLY A 86 13.69 -6.08 -11.19
CA GLY A 86 13.94 -6.64 -12.52
C GLY A 86 12.70 -6.92 -13.35
N LYS A 87 11.51 -6.46 -12.93
CA LYS A 87 10.25 -6.61 -13.66
C LYS A 87 9.65 -5.26 -14.01
N GLU A 88 9.12 -5.15 -15.23
CA GLU A 88 8.39 -3.97 -15.66
C GLU A 88 6.97 -3.96 -15.08
N HIS A 89 6.54 -2.77 -14.66
CA HIS A 89 5.23 -2.48 -14.09
C HIS A 89 4.68 -1.20 -14.73
N GLN A 90 3.38 -1.19 -15.05
CA GLN A 90 2.75 -0.07 -15.76
C GLN A 90 2.48 1.14 -14.85
N THR A 91 2.24 0.89 -13.56
CA THR A 91 1.92 1.92 -12.59
C THR A 91 2.83 1.80 -11.37
N THR A 92 3.76 2.73 -11.24
CA THR A 92 4.81 2.71 -10.21
C THR A 92 5.03 4.08 -9.58
N TRP A 93 5.65 4.07 -8.40
CA TRP A 93 6.05 5.26 -7.66
C TRP A 93 7.41 5.08 -6.98
N SER A 94 8.19 6.16 -6.97
CA SER A 94 9.31 6.32 -6.05
C SER A 94 8.80 6.84 -4.71
N VAL A 95 9.12 6.14 -3.62
CA VAL A 95 8.60 6.44 -2.28
C VAL A 95 9.72 6.65 -1.27
N ASN A 96 9.43 7.43 -0.24
CA ASN A 96 10.36 7.84 0.82
C ASN A 96 11.66 8.41 0.25
N THR A 97 11.53 9.18 -0.84
CA THR A 97 12.63 9.93 -1.44
C THR A 97 13.05 11.08 -0.52
N THR A 98 14.17 11.73 -0.83
CA THR A 98 14.62 12.93 -0.11
C THR A 98 13.62 14.10 -0.19
N TYR A 99 12.71 14.07 -1.17
CA TYR A 99 11.67 15.09 -1.34
C TYR A 99 10.41 14.78 -0.53
N ASP A 100 10.27 13.55 -0.01
CA ASP A 100 9.10 13.09 0.74
C ASP A 100 9.28 13.40 2.23
N GLN A 101 9.31 14.68 2.61
CA GLN A 101 9.65 15.13 3.97
C GLN A 101 8.75 14.53 5.07
N GLY A 102 7.48 14.24 4.76
CA GLY A 102 6.54 13.58 5.67
C GLY A 102 6.54 12.05 5.61
N GLY A 103 7.40 11.48 4.77
CA GLY A 103 7.32 10.10 4.26
C GLY A 103 6.22 9.95 3.22
N SER A 104 6.21 8.81 2.52
CA SER A 104 5.17 8.51 1.54
C SER A 104 3.96 7.85 2.15
N TRP A 105 2.80 8.12 1.55
CA TRP A 105 1.51 7.63 2.02
C TRP A 105 0.70 7.10 0.85
N VAL A 106 -0.23 6.21 1.16
CA VAL A 106 -1.23 5.72 0.22
C VAL A 106 -2.63 6.13 0.70
N SER A 107 -3.50 6.48 -0.24
CA SER A 107 -4.93 6.74 -0.03
C SER A 107 -5.74 5.75 -0.88
N CYS A 108 -6.71 5.10 -0.24
CA CYS A 108 -7.79 4.38 -0.91
C CYS A 108 -9.03 5.27 -0.85
N ASP A 109 -9.58 5.63 -2.00
CA ASP A 109 -10.64 6.63 -2.11
C ASP A 109 -11.98 5.91 -2.34
N TYR A 110 -13.00 6.34 -1.61
CA TYR A 110 -14.34 5.77 -1.61
C TYR A 110 -15.39 6.84 -1.85
N ASN A 111 -16.31 6.56 -2.76
CA ASN A 111 -17.40 7.46 -3.17
C ASN A 111 -16.89 8.84 -3.59
N TYR A 112 -16.04 8.87 -4.62
CA TYR A 112 -15.45 10.06 -5.22
C TYR A 112 -14.68 10.91 -4.20
N GLY A 113 -14.01 10.26 -3.25
CA GLY A 113 -13.19 10.90 -2.21
C GLY A 113 -13.98 11.41 -1.00
N GLU A 114 -15.26 11.04 -0.83
CA GLU A 114 -16.03 11.31 0.40
C GLU A 114 -15.34 10.70 1.62
N VAL A 115 -14.79 9.49 1.47
CA VAL A 115 -13.96 8.85 2.49
C VAL A 115 -12.64 8.41 1.89
N ASN A 116 -11.56 8.69 2.62
CA ASN A 116 -10.20 8.31 2.24
C ASN A 116 -9.60 7.47 3.38
N LEU A 117 -9.22 6.23 3.08
CA LEU A 117 -8.42 5.42 4.01
C LEU A 117 -6.95 5.64 3.70
N ILE A 118 -6.24 6.25 4.64
CA ILE A 118 -4.83 6.60 4.47
C ILE A 118 -3.92 5.66 5.29
N LYS A 119 -2.82 5.24 4.69
CA LYS A 119 -1.78 4.44 5.38
C LYS A 119 -0.40 4.98 5.01
N LYS A 120 0.48 5.06 6.02
CA LYS A 120 1.88 5.43 5.78
C LYS A 120 2.63 4.25 5.17
N ILE A 121 3.42 4.50 4.14
CA ILE A 121 4.30 3.50 3.54
C ILE A 121 5.52 3.35 4.47
N ALA A 122 5.96 2.11 4.70
CA ALA A 122 7.11 1.84 5.56
C ALA A 122 8.36 2.56 5.03
N THR A 123 9.09 3.23 5.91
CA THR A 123 10.23 4.10 5.54
C THR A 123 11.43 3.33 4.97
N THR A 124 11.44 2.00 5.07
CA THR A 124 12.45 1.14 4.46
C THR A 124 12.18 0.87 2.98
N MET A 125 10.98 1.16 2.49
CA MET A 125 10.61 0.98 1.08
C MET A 125 11.12 2.15 0.24
N LYS A 126 11.50 1.86 -1.01
CA LYS A 126 12.01 2.85 -1.98
C LYS A 126 11.16 2.97 -3.23
N SER A 127 10.46 1.91 -3.61
CA SER A 127 9.54 1.93 -4.74
C SER A 127 8.30 1.10 -4.46
N CYS A 128 7.20 1.42 -5.13
CA CYS A 128 5.98 0.64 -5.07
C CYS A 128 5.34 0.53 -6.46
N TRP A 129 4.53 -0.51 -6.66
CA TRP A 129 3.73 -0.69 -7.87
C TRP A 129 2.32 -1.16 -7.54
N GLU A 130 1.39 -0.79 -8.41
CA GLU A 130 0.00 -1.16 -8.30
C GLU A 130 -0.25 -2.54 -8.91
N ILE A 131 -1.17 -3.28 -8.30
CA ILE A 131 -1.86 -4.42 -8.89
C ILE A 131 -3.35 -4.17 -8.70
N ASP A 132 -4.04 -3.94 -9.80
CA ASP A 132 -5.47 -3.75 -9.84
C ASP A 132 -6.18 -4.93 -10.51
N SER A 133 -7.44 -5.12 -10.15
CA SER A 133 -8.34 -6.06 -10.82
C SER A 133 -9.79 -5.70 -10.55
N MET A 134 -10.68 -6.22 -11.40
CA MET A 134 -12.12 -6.18 -11.18
C MET A 134 -12.61 -7.58 -10.79
N ASP A 135 -13.53 -7.66 -9.82
CA ASP A 135 -14.23 -8.92 -9.55
C ASP A 135 -15.45 -9.13 -10.47
N GLN A 136 -16.15 -10.25 -10.29
CA GLN A 136 -17.33 -10.62 -11.09
C GLN A 136 -18.52 -9.65 -10.96
N PHE A 137 -18.45 -8.67 -10.06
CA PHE A 137 -19.46 -7.63 -9.86
C PHE A 137 -18.93 -6.24 -10.21
N ASP A 138 -17.86 -6.16 -11.02
CA ASP A 138 -17.19 -4.93 -11.44
C ASP A 138 -16.68 -4.07 -10.25
N ARG A 139 -16.34 -4.71 -9.13
CA ARG A 139 -15.76 -4.02 -7.98
C ARG A 139 -14.24 -3.98 -8.11
N LEU A 140 -13.69 -2.80 -7.93
CA LEU A 140 -12.26 -2.53 -7.97
C LEU A 140 -11.56 -3.12 -6.75
N HIS A 141 -10.47 -3.84 -7.01
CA HIS A 141 -9.54 -4.34 -6.00
C HIS A 141 -8.17 -3.79 -6.32
N ILE A 142 -7.56 -3.08 -5.37
CA ILE A 142 -6.22 -2.51 -5.54
C ILE A 142 -5.31 -3.00 -4.42
N THR A 143 -4.14 -3.49 -4.81
CA THR A 143 -3.03 -3.80 -3.93
C THR A 143 -1.80 -3.00 -4.34
N LEU A 144 -1.25 -2.24 -3.41
CA LEU A 144 0.07 -1.64 -3.56
C LEU A 144 1.12 -2.59 -3.00
N LYS A 145 2.07 -3.01 -3.83
CA LYS A 145 3.25 -3.74 -3.38
C LYS A 145 4.44 -2.80 -3.35
N CYS A 146 5.25 -2.88 -2.30
CA CYS A 146 6.42 -2.03 -2.14
C CYS A 146 7.69 -2.86 -1.96
N SER A 147 8.80 -2.36 -2.50
CA SER A 147 10.13 -2.98 -2.44
C SER A 147 11.16 -2.04 -1.82
N THR A 148 12.23 -2.62 -1.30
CA THR A 148 13.45 -1.89 -0.88
C THR A 148 14.32 -1.47 -2.05
N SER A 149 14.00 -1.93 -3.28
CA SER A 149 14.70 -1.59 -4.51
C SER A 149 14.25 -0.23 -5.06
N GLU A 150 15.16 0.47 -5.73
CA GLU A 150 14.86 1.73 -6.41
C GLU A 150 14.10 1.49 -7.72
N LEU A 151 13.20 2.42 -8.05
CA LEU A 151 12.50 2.42 -9.33
C LEU A 151 13.47 2.77 -10.45
N GLN A 152 13.45 1.99 -11.52
CA GLN A 152 14.23 2.24 -12.73
C GLN A 152 13.30 2.63 -13.90
N GLU A 153 13.76 3.50 -14.78
CA GLU A 153 13.02 3.90 -15.97
C GLU A 153 12.98 2.76 -17.02
N VAL A 154 11.86 2.65 -17.74
CA VAL A 154 11.79 1.81 -18.95
C VAL A 154 12.60 2.51 -20.05
N LYS A 155 13.50 1.76 -20.69
CA LYS A 155 14.36 2.26 -21.77
C LYS A 155 13.70 2.22 -23.13
#